data_AF-A0A8C6U4I5-F1
#
_entry.id   AF-A0A8C6U4I5-F1
#
_cell.length_a   1.000
_cell.length_b   1.000
_cell.length_c   1.000
_cell.angle_alpha   90.00
_cell.angle_beta   90.00
_cell.angle_gamma   90.00
#
_symmetry.space_group_name_H-M   'P 1'
#
loop_
_entity.id
_entity.type
_entity.pdbx_description
1 polymer ?
#
loop_
_entity_poly.entity_id
_entity_poly.type
_entity_poly.pdbx_seq_one_letter_code
_entity_poly.pdbx_strand_id
1 'polypeptide(L)'
;MGIRKKTTSKSPSVMSHEFVIQNHADIVSCVAMVFLLGLMFEITSKFAVCFITIQHNVTITTNEGPEQTAINHFQHGVKDLATIFFYMLVAIIMHAIIQEYVLDKINKKKHFSKTKHSKFNESGQLSAFYLFSFCWGASILVSENFLSNPVTLWEDYPHTLMPFQMKFFYICQLGYWLHALPELYFQKTKKEDIPRQLAYILLYLVHIAGAYILNLNRLGLVLLVLHYFVELLFHVSRLIYFNNENRQMGFTMWAVLFVLGRLLTLSLSVLMVGFGLANAENQGFDWAAGNFNILFVRITVLAAICLTQAFMMLKFIKFQLRRWREHAEAQNLKKKPVINKGKSKKDKGKSFVVYFINGVNAHDSPRAKKEKSS
;
A
#
# COMPACT_ATOMS: atom_id res chain seq x y z
N MET A 1 14.19 45.06 -17.90
CA MET A 1 14.42 44.45 -16.58
C MET A 1 13.10 44.53 -15.80
N GLY A 2 12.21 43.56 -16.01
CA GLY A 2 10.87 43.54 -15.38
C GLY A 2 10.88 42.60 -14.19
N ILE A 3 11.10 43.14 -12.99
CA ILE A 3 11.03 42.39 -11.73
C ILE A 3 9.56 42.01 -11.51
N ARG A 4 9.23 40.77 -11.84
CA ARG A 4 7.93 40.16 -11.52
C ARG A 4 7.81 40.12 -10.00
N LYS A 5 6.96 40.99 -9.44
CA LYS A 5 6.59 41.01 -8.03
C LYS A 5 6.34 39.58 -7.53
N LYS A 6 7.12 39.15 -6.53
CA LYS A 6 6.78 38.00 -5.68
C LYS A 6 5.36 38.25 -5.16
N THR A 7 4.39 37.45 -5.59
CA THR A 7 3.09 37.38 -4.95
C THR A 7 3.31 36.93 -3.51
N THR A 8 3.07 37.86 -2.60
CA THR A 8 3.04 37.67 -1.16
C THR A 8 2.16 36.48 -0.78
N SER A 9 2.69 35.66 0.13
CA SER A 9 2.00 34.57 0.81
C SER A 9 0.83 35.11 1.64
N LYS A 10 -0.31 35.37 1.00
CA LYS A 10 -1.56 35.55 1.73
C LYS A 10 -1.98 34.18 2.24
N SER A 11 -2.20 34.06 3.54
CA SER A 11 -2.87 32.88 4.09
C SER A 11 -4.19 32.71 3.34
N PRO A 12 -4.51 31.48 2.89
CA PRO A 12 -5.76 31.23 2.20
C PRO A 12 -6.93 31.63 3.11
N SER A 13 -8.04 32.10 2.54
CA SER A 13 -9.21 32.46 3.33
C SER A 13 -9.69 31.25 4.15
N VAL A 14 -10.12 31.50 5.37
CA VAL A 14 -10.63 30.46 6.30
C VAL A 14 -11.75 29.68 5.59
N MET A 15 -11.71 28.34 5.67
CA MET A 15 -12.62 27.40 4.98
C MET A 15 -12.51 27.34 3.44
N SER A 16 -11.54 28.00 2.82
CA SER A 16 -11.29 27.77 1.38
C SER A 16 -10.73 26.37 1.11
N HIS A 17 -10.90 25.92 -0.13
CA HIS A 17 -10.31 24.68 -0.62
C HIS A 17 -8.79 24.58 -0.33
N GLU A 18 -8.06 25.68 -0.50
CA GLU A 18 -6.62 25.75 -0.22
C GLU A 18 -6.32 25.69 1.29
N PHE A 19 -7.18 26.28 2.13
CA PHE A 19 -7.03 26.21 3.59
C PHE A 19 -7.19 24.78 4.10
N VAL A 20 -8.22 24.06 3.64
CA VAL A 20 -8.46 22.67 4.06
C VAL A 20 -7.29 21.77 3.67
N ILE A 21 -6.75 21.91 2.45
CA ILE A 21 -5.62 21.11 2.00
C ILE A 21 -4.35 21.39 2.81
N GLN A 22 -4.08 22.66 3.15
CA GLN A 22 -2.88 23.01 3.90
C GLN A 22 -2.93 22.57 5.36
N ASN A 23 -4.12 22.58 5.97
CA ASN A 23 -4.30 22.29 7.40
C ASN A 23 -5.01 20.95 7.65
N HIS A 24 -5.05 20.04 6.66
CA HIS A 24 -5.81 18.79 6.77
C HIS A 24 -5.36 17.94 7.98
N ALA A 25 -4.07 17.90 8.28
CA ALA A 25 -3.52 17.16 9.42
C ALA A 25 -4.06 17.69 10.75
N ASP A 26 -4.10 19.02 10.92
CA ASP A 26 -4.62 19.67 12.13
C ASP A 26 -6.13 19.50 12.25
N ILE A 27 -6.88 19.68 11.15
CA ILE A 27 -8.34 19.49 11.11
C ILE A 27 -8.69 18.05 11.49
N VAL A 28 -8.02 17.06 10.89
CA VAL A 28 -8.25 15.65 11.18
C VAL A 28 -7.80 15.30 12.60
N SER A 29 -6.73 15.90 13.11
CA SER A 29 -6.32 15.77 14.51
C SER A 29 -7.38 16.29 15.47
N CYS A 30 -8.00 17.44 15.18
CA CYS A 30 -9.13 17.95 15.96
C CYS A 30 -10.31 16.96 15.95
N VAL A 31 -10.64 16.36 14.80
CA VAL A 31 -11.70 15.34 14.71
C VAL A 31 -11.34 14.10 15.53
N ALA A 32 -10.10 13.60 15.44
CA ALA A 32 -9.63 12.48 16.25
C ALA A 32 -9.69 12.80 17.76
N MET A 33 -9.35 14.03 18.15
CA MET A 33 -9.42 14.51 19.53
C MET A 33 -10.84 14.51 20.09
N VAL A 34 -11.88 14.73 19.28
CA VAL A 34 -13.27 14.64 19.76
C VAL A 34 -13.57 13.25 20.32
N PHE A 35 -13.08 12.18 19.67
CA PHE A 35 -13.25 10.82 20.18
C PHE A 35 -12.44 10.59 21.47
N LEU A 36 -11.19 11.09 21.53
CA LEU A 36 -10.35 10.96 22.72
C LEU A 36 -10.94 11.71 23.93
N LEU A 37 -11.36 12.96 23.76
CA LEU A 37 -12.04 13.75 24.80
C LEU A 37 -13.40 13.16 25.15
N GLY A 38 -14.07 12.51 24.19
CA GLY A 38 -15.30 11.77 24.42
C GLY A 38 -15.14 10.64 25.44
N LEU A 39 -13.93 10.12 25.68
CA LEU A 39 -13.69 9.15 26.76
C LEU A 39 -13.74 9.77 28.16
N MET A 40 -13.62 11.09 28.29
CA MET A 40 -13.56 11.76 29.60
C MET A 40 -14.92 11.87 30.30
N PHE A 41 -16.03 11.79 29.56
CA PHE A 41 -17.38 11.87 30.13
C PHE A 41 -18.13 10.55 29.97
N GLU A 42 -18.87 10.15 31.00
CA GLU A 42 -19.53 8.84 31.08
C GLU A 42 -20.55 8.59 29.95
N ILE A 43 -21.27 9.62 29.52
CA ILE A 43 -22.27 9.51 28.45
C ILE A 43 -21.58 9.34 27.09
N THR A 44 -20.57 10.16 26.80
CA THR A 44 -19.86 10.14 25.52
C THR A 44 -18.90 8.96 25.40
N SER A 45 -18.38 8.43 26.51
CA SER A 45 -17.42 7.34 26.51
C SER A 45 -18.00 6.06 25.91
N LYS A 46 -19.29 5.79 26.17
CA LYS A 46 -20.03 4.66 25.57
C LYS A 46 -20.00 4.67 24.03
N PHE A 47 -19.96 5.86 23.42
CA PHE A 47 -19.85 6.01 21.97
C PHE A 47 -18.41 6.06 21.50
N ALA A 48 -17.56 6.84 22.17
CA ALA A 48 -16.15 7.02 21.81
C ALA A 48 -15.35 5.70 21.83
N VAL A 49 -15.63 4.82 22.80
CA VAL A 49 -14.99 3.49 22.90
C VAL A 49 -15.22 2.66 21.64
N CYS A 50 -16.39 2.76 20.98
CA CYS A 50 -16.68 2.03 19.74
C CYS A 50 -15.68 2.35 18.61
N PHE A 51 -15.20 3.59 18.57
CA PHE A 51 -14.23 4.07 17.58
C PHE A 51 -12.79 3.72 17.95
N ILE A 52 -12.45 3.70 19.23
CA ILE A 52 -11.04 3.61 19.65
C ILE A 52 -10.62 2.16 19.91
N THR A 53 -11.45 1.37 20.58
CA THR A 53 -11.06 0.01 21.00
C THR A 53 -11.42 -1.02 19.94
N ILE A 54 -10.68 -2.13 19.93
CA ILE A 54 -11.03 -3.31 19.14
C ILE A 54 -12.36 -3.89 19.65
N GLN A 55 -13.30 -4.13 18.74
CA GLN A 55 -14.66 -4.60 19.07
C GLN A 55 -14.75 -6.13 19.05
N HIS A 56 -15.89 -6.69 19.46
CA HIS A 56 -16.20 -8.13 19.36
C HIS A 56 -15.20 -9.05 20.10
N ASN A 57 -14.85 -8.69 21.34
CA ASN A 57 -14.05 -9.55 22.22
C ASN A 57 -14.87 -10.77 22.68
N VAL A 58 -14.25 -11.93 22.64
CA VAL A 58 -14.75 -13.22 23.10
C VAL A 58 -13.70 -13.80 24.05
N THR A 59 -14.02 -13.84 25.34
CA THR A 59 -13.13 -14.39 26.37
C THR A 59 -13.38 -15.88 26.52
N ILE A 60 -12.35 -16.69 26.31
CA ILE A 60 -12.38 -18.14 26.52
C ILE A 60 -11.60 -18.45 27.81
N THR A 61 -12.25 -19.13 28.75
CA THR A 61 -11.63 -19.61 29.99
C THR A 61 -11.24 -21.07 29.81
N THR A 62 -9.95 -21.37 29.81
CA THR A 62 -9.44 -22.76 29.80
C THR A 62 -9.33 -23.29 31.23
N ASN A 63 -10.14 -24.30 31.58
CA ASN A 63 -10.15 -24.95 32.89
C ASN A 63 -9.07 -26.06 33.00
N GLU A 64 -7.79 -25.72 32.79
CA GLU A 64 -6.70 -26.72 32.85
C GLU A 64 -5.64 -26.43 33.94
N GLY A 65 -6.02 -25.81 35.06
CA GLY A 65 -5.14 -25.65 36.23
C GLY A 65 -5.71 -24.78 37.35
N PRO A 66 -4.99 -24.63 38.48
CA PRO A 66 -5.41 -23.74 39.58
C PRO A 66 -5.37 -22.24 39.22
N GLU A 67 -4.78 -21.87 38.07
CA GLU A 67 -4.80 -20.51 37.54
C GLU A 67 -5.72 -20.44 36.31
N GLN A 68 -6.91 -19.86 36.48
CA GLN A 68 -7.81 -19.54 35.36
C GLN A 68 -7.15 -18.49 34.47
N THR A 69 -6.57 -18.92 33.35
CA THR A 69 -6.05 -18.02 32.32
C THR A 69 -7.18 -17.72 31.32
N ALA A 70 -7.69 -16.49 31.37
CA ALA A 70 -8.69 -15.99 30.43
C ALA A 70 -7.97 -15.47 29.16
N ILE A 71 -8.13 -16.16 28.04
CA ILE A 71 -7.55 -15.75 26.75
C ILE A 71 -8.62 -15.00 25.94
N ASN A 72 -8.29 -13.78 25.50
CA ASN A 72 -9.18 -12.93 24.72
C ASN A 72 -8.97 -13.16 23.22
N HIS A 73 -10.02 -13.64 22.55
CA HIS A 73 -10.10 -13.75 21.09
C HIS A 73 -11.10 -12.75 20.52
N PHE A 74 -11.04 -12.52 19.22
CA PHE A 74 -11.90 -11.53 18.57
C PHE A 74 -12.50 -12.07 17.27
N GLN A 75 -13.77 -11.72 17.05
CA GLN A 75 -14.48 -12.00 15.79
C GLN A 75 -14.55 -10.74 14.93
N HIS A 76 -14.83 -10.86 13.63
CA HIS A 76 -15.16 -9.69 12.81
C HIS A 76 -16.61 -9.27 13.03
N GLY A 77 -16.93 -7.99 12.85
CA GLY A 77 -18.33 -7.53 12.86
C GLY A 77 -18.50 -6.07 12.46
N VAL A 78 -19.75 -5.63 12.32
CA VAL A 78 -20.09 -4.32 11.72
C VAL A 78 -19.55 -3.14 12.54
N LYS A 79 -19.44 -3.28 13.87
CA LYS A 79 -18.85 -2.22 14.72
C LYS A 79 -17.38 -1.94 14.40
N ASP A 80 -16.67 -2.87 13.75
CA ASP A 80 -15.29 -2.65 13.33
C ASP A 80 -15.19 -1.52 12.29
N LEU A 81 -16.28 -1.15 11.59
CA LEU A 81 -16.32 0.01 10.69
C LEU A 81 -16.02 1.33 11.42
N ALA A 82 -16.51 1.49 12.65
CA ALA A 82 -16.22 2.67 13.48
C ALA A 82 -14.73 2.71 13.85
N THR A 83 -14.18 1.55 14.21
CA THR A 83 -12.76 1.40 14.53
C THR A 83 -11.87 1.66 13.32
N ILE A 84 -12.21 1.09 12.15
CA ILE A 84 -11.53 1.34 10.87
C ILE A 84 -11.55 2.84 10.53
N PHE A 85 -12.68 3.51 10.71
CA PHE A 85 -12.79 4.95 10.49
C PHE A 85 -11.85 5.75 11.40
N PHE A 86 -11.78 5.42 12.69
CA PHE A 86 -10.85 6.08 13.61
C PHE A 86 -9.39 5.87 13.20
N TYR A 87 -8.99 4.63 12.89
CA TYR A 87 -7.61 4.36 12.46
C TYR A 87 -7.30 4.91 11.06
N MET A 88 -8.30 5.17 10.21
CA MET A 88 -8.13 5.97 9.00
C MET A 88 -7.76 7.42 9.34
N LEU A 89 -8.38 8.05 10.35
CA LEU A 89 -7.97 9.39 10.80
C LEU A 89 -6.54 9.39 11.32
N VAL A 90 -6.18 8.39 12.13
CA VAL A 90 -4.80 8.21 12.61
C VAL A 90 -3.84 8.04 11.43
N ALA A 91 -4.20 7.28 10.39
CA ALA A 91 -3.38 7.11 9.19
C ALA A 91 -3.16 8.44 8.44
N ILE A 92 -4.18 9.30 8.32
CA ILE A 92 -4.04 10.64 7.73
C ILE A 92 -3.02 11.49 8.52
N ILE A 93 -3.14 11.49 9.86
CA ILE A 93 -2.23 12.24 10.74
C ILE A 93 -0.79 11.71 10.61
N MET A 94 -0.61 10.39 10.65
CA MET A 94 0.70 9.75 10.51
C MET A 94 1.34 10.03 9.15
N HIS A 95 0.55 9.97 8.07
CA HIS A 95 1.02 10.30 6.72
C HIS A 95 1.53 11.75 6.65
N ALA A 96 0.79 12.70 7.21
CA ALA A 96 1.21 14.10 7.26
C ALA A 96 2.49 14.30 8.08
N ILE A 97 2.61 13.64 9.24
CA ILE A 97 3.82 13.68 10.08
C ILE A 97 5.03 13.13 9.32
N ILE A 98 4.91 11.96 8.68
CA ILE A 98 6.00 11.39 7.87
C ILE A 98 6.35 12.33 6.72
N GLN A 99 5.36 12.96 6.09
CA GLN A 99 5.56 13.89 4.99
C GLN A 99 6.39 15.10 5.43
N GLU A 100 5.97 15.78 6.49
CA GLU A 100 6.56 17.03 6.95
C GLU A 100 7.93 16.83 7.62
N TYR A 101 8.01 15.88 8.56
CA TYR A 101 9.18 15.72 9.42
C TYR A 101 10.28 14.86 8.80
N VAL A 102 9.95 13.96 7.87
CA VAL A 102 10.93 13.05 7.27
C VAL A 102 11.16 13.40 5.80
N LEU A 103 10.13 13.27 4.95
CA LEU A 103 10.31 13.31 3.51
C LEU A 103 10.66 14.71 3.00
N ASP A 104 9.96 15.74 3.46
CA ASP A 104 10.21 17.11 3.06
C ASP A 104 11.58 17.62 3.55
N LYS A 105 12.05 17.17 4.72
CA LYS A 105 13.41 17.48 5.20
C LYS A 105 14.47 16.87 4.29
N ILE A 106 14.31 15.62 3.87
CA ILE A 106 15.24 14.95 2.94
C ILE A 106 15.23 15.65 1.57
N ASN A 107 14.05 16.00 1.05
CA ASN A 107 13.91 16.68 -0.24
C ASN A 107 14.55 18.06 -0.25
N LYS A 108 14.36 18.84 0.82
CA LYS A 108 15.00 20.17 0.98
C LYS A 108 16.53 20.06 0.92
N LYS A 109 17.11 18.98 1.44
CA LYS A 109 18.57 18.73 1.40
C LYS A 109 19.08 18.29 0.03
N LYS A 110 18.26 17.60 -0.77
CA LYS A 110 18.69 16.93 -2.02
C LYS A 110 18.34 17.68 -3.32
N HIS A 111 17.61 18.79 -3.24
CA HIS A 111 17.26 19.67 -4.38
C HIS A 111 16.77 18.92 -5.63
N PHE A 112 15.84 17.98 -5.46
CA PHE A 112 15.29 17.20 -6.57
C PHE A 112 14.43 18.06 -7.52
N SER A 113 14.34 17.63 -8.78
CA SER A 113 13.37 18.19 -9.73
C SER A 113 11.93 17.93 -9.26
N LYS A 114 10.96 18.76 -9.70
CA LYS A 114 9.55 18.63 -9.28
C LYS A 114 8.98 17.21 -9.49
N THR A 115 9.30 16.58 -10.62
CA THR A 115 8.85 15.21 -10.93
C THR A 115 9.52 14.16 -10.05
N LYS A 116 10.83 14.30 -9.79
CA LYS A 116 11.58 13.38 -8.91
C LYS A 116 11.13 13.51 -7.46
N HIS A 117 10.85 14.74 -7.02
CA HIS A 117 10.33 15.06 -5.68
C HIS A 117 8.99 14.37 -5.40
N SER A 118 7.99 14.54 -6.27
CA SER A 118 6.67 13.91 -6.10
C SER A 118 6.76 12.38 -5.97
N LYS A 119 7.64 11.77 -6.77
CA LYS A 119 7.85 10.31 -6.77
C LYS A 119 8.69 9.81 -5.61
N PHE A 120 9.60 10.64 -5.12
CA PHE A 120 10.33 10.37 -3.88
C PHE A 120 9.36 10.37 -2.71
N ASN A 121 8.43 11.32 -2.65
CA ASN A 121 7.41 11.37 -1.60
C ASN A 121 6.49 10.15 -1.61
N GLU A 122 5.91 9.83 -2.78
CA GLU A 122 5.07 8.63 -2.95
C GLU A 122 5.82 7.37 -2.51
N SER A 123 7.06 7.20 -2.98
CA SER A 123 7.86 6.03 -2.62
C SER A 123 8.30 6.03 -1.15
N GLY A 124 8.51 7.19 -0.55
CA GLY A 124 8.87 7.36 0.85
C GLY A 124 7.74 6.95 1.79
N GLN A 125 6.54 7.43 1.52
CA GLN A 125 5.33 7.07 2.27
C GLN A 125 5.06 5.58 2.19
N LEU A 126 5.04 5.02 0.97
CA LEU A 126 4.80 3.59 0.76
C LEU A 126 5.91 2.72 1.36
N SER A 127 7.18 3.13 1.29
CA SER A 127 8.27 2.42 1.98
C SER A 127 8.07 2.38 3.49
N ALA A 128 7.69 3.50 4.12
CA ALA A 128 7.45 3.56 5.56
C ALA A 128 6.30 2.63 5.97
N PHE A 129 5.18 2.70 5.24
CA PHE A 129 4.03 1.84 5.46
C PHE A 129 4.34 0.35 5.27
N TYR A 130 4.95 -0.02 4.14
CA TYR A 130 5.25 -1.43 3.87
C TYR A 130 6.30 -2.00 4.83
N LEU A 131 7.27 -1.20 5.28
CA LEU A 131 8.23 -1.66 6.29
C LEU A 131 7.53 -1.98 7.60
N PHE A 132 6.72 -1.04 8.11
CA PHE A 132 5.98 -1.23 9.35
C PHE A 132 5.01 -2.42 9.25
N SER A 133 4.21 -2.48 8.19
CA SER A 133 3.22 -3.55 7.98
C SER A 133 3.87 -4.91 7.73
N PHE A 134 4.99 -4.97 7.01
CA PHE A 134 5.75 -6.21 6.83
C PHE A 134 6.30 -6.71 8.17
N CYS A 135 6.98 -5.87 8.95
CA CYS A 135 7.56 -6.27 10.23
C CYS A 135 6.47 -6.73 11.22
N TRP A 136 5.36 -6.00 11.33
CA TRP A 136 4.26 -6.37 12.21
C TRP A 136 3.54 -7.64 11.73
N GLY A 137 3.24 -7.74 10.44
CA GLY A 137 2.62 -8.96 9.91
C GLY A 137 3.53 -10.19 10.08
N ALA A 138 4.84 -10.04 9.82
CA ALA A 138 5.81 -11.10 10.03
C ALA A 138 5.91 -11.51 11.51
N SER A 139 5.85 -10.57 12.46
CA SER A 139 5.84 -10.91 13.88
C SER A 139 4.61 -11.74 14.26
N ILE A 140 3.44 -11.46 13.66
CA ILE A 140 2.23 -12.26 13.88
C ILE A 140 2.38 -13.66 13.26
N LEU A 141 2.95 -13.76 12.05
CA LEU A 141 3.20 -15.07 11.42
C LEU A 141 4.12 -15.96 12.25
N VAL A 142 5.12 -15.36 12.91
CA VAL A 142 6.04 -16.07 13.80
C VAL A 142 5.36 -16.45 15.11
N SER A 143 4.58 -15.54 15.72
CA SER A 143 3.91 -15.82 17.01
C SER A 143 2.85 -16.90 16.89
N GLU A 144 2.11 -16.94 15.78
CA GLU A 144 1.06 -17.92 15.52
C GLU A 144 1.57 -19.19 14.81
N ASN A 145 2.88 -19.27 14.53
CA ASN A 145 3.54 -20.42 13.89
C ASN A 145 2.98 -20.84 12.51
N PHE A 146 2.35 -19.91 11.77
CA PHE A 146 1.70 -20.20 10.47
C PHE A 146 2.67 -20.62 9.36
N LEU A 147 3.96 -20.32 9.49
CA LEU A 147 4.97 -20.65 8.48
C LEU A 147 5.49 -22.09 8.57
N SER A 148 5.33 -22.73 9.73
CA SER A 148 5.93 -24.05 9.99
C SER A 148 5.09 -25.19 9.40
N ASN A 149 3.77 -25.03 9.35
CA ASN A 149 2.87 -26.03 8.76
C ASN A 149 1.80 -25.35 7.88
N PRO A 150 1.94 -25.40 6.54
CA PRO A 150 0.97 -24.81 5.62
C PRO A 150 -0.46 -25.34 5.79
N VAL A 151 -0.67 -26.55 6.32
CA VAL A 151 -2.00 -27.15 6.55
C VAL A 151 -2.84 -26.31 7.50
N THR A 152 -2.20 -25.65 8.48
CA THR A 152 -2.85 -24.75 9.44
C THR A 152 -3.55 -23.55 8.80
N LEU A 153 -3.25 -23.26 7.54
CA LEU A 153 -3.91 -22.18 6.79
C LEU A 153 -5.38 -22.50 6.46
N TRP A 154 -5.76 -23.78 6.36
CA TRP A 154 -7.14 -24.19 6.04
C TRP A 154 -7.74 -25.22 6.98
N GLU A 155 -6.92 -25.93 7.75
CA GLU A 155 -7.39 -26.83 8.81
C GLU A 155 -8.24 -26.05 9.82
N ASP A 156 -9.34 -26.65 10.25
CA ASP A 156 -10.34 -26.04 11.15
C ASP A 156 -10.97 -24.73 10.64
N TYR A 157 -10.93 -24.46 9.34
CA TYR A 157 -11.74 -23.38 8.76
C TYR A 157 -13.23 -23.64 9.07
N PRO A 158 -14.05 -22.67 9.51
CA PRO A 158 -13.78 -21.24 9.53
C PRO A 158 -13.01 -20.74 10.76
N HIS A 159 -11.99 -19.91 10.51
CA HIS A 159 -11.21 -19.24 11.57
C HIS A 159 -11.90 -17.98 12.07
N THR A 160 -13.03 -18.15 12.77
CA THR A 160 -13.85 -17.04 13.28
C THR A 160 -13.18 -16.27 14.42
N LEU A 161 -12.29 -16.93 15.16
CA LEU A 161 -11.56 -16.36 16.30
C LEU A 161 -10.16 -15.93 15.88
N MET A 162 -9.83 -14.66 16.13
CA MET A 162 -8.51 -14.07 15.87
C MET A 162 -7.87 -13.57 17.16
N PRO A 163 -6.54 -13.66 17.31
CA PRO A 163 -5.83 -12.96 18.36
C PRO A 163 -5.91 -11.44 18.13
N PHE A 164 -5.78 -10.66 19.22
CA PHE A 164 -5.83 -9.20 19.19
C PHE A 164 -4.93 -8.61 18.10
N GLN A 165 -3.68 -9.06 18.02
CA GLN A 165 -2.68 -8.53 17.08
C GLN A 165 -3.10 -8.70 15.63
N MET A 166 -3.67 -9.87 15.29
CA MET A 166 -4.15 -10.14 13.93
C MET A 166 -5.37 -9.28 13.59
N LYS A 167 -6.35 -9.20 14.49
CA LYS A 167 -7.53 -8.35 14.26
C LYS A 167 -7.13 -6.88 14.10
N PHE A 168 -6.28 -6.39 15.01
CA PHE A 168 -5.84 -5.01 14.98
C PHE A 168 -5.01 -4.70 13.73
N PHE A 169 -4.19 -5.65 13.28
CA PHE A 169 -3.49 -5.55 12.00
C PHE A 169 -4.48 -5.30 10.85
N TYR A 170 -5.50 -6.15 10.67
CA TYR A 170 -6.50 -5.99 9.60
C TYR A 170 -7.24 -4.64 9.65
N ILE A 171 -7.63 -4.18 10.85
CA ILE A 171 -8.28 -2.87 11.03
C ILE A 171 -7.35 -1.74 10.58
N CYS A 172 -6.08 -1.77 10.99
CA CYS A 172 -5.09 -0.78 10.56
C CYS A 172 -4.83 -0.83 9.05
N GLN A 173 -4.78 -2.03 8.44
CA GLN A 173 -4.59 -2.17 7.00
C GLN A 173 -5.75 -1.56 6.21
N LEU A 174 -7.00 -1.84 6.62
CA LEU A 174 -8.19 -1.23 6.01
C LEU A 174 -8.21 0.29 6.22
N GLY A 175 -7.90 0.76 7.44
CA GLY A 175 -7.82 2.18 7.75
C GLY A 175 -6.79 2.92 6.88
N TYR A 176 -5.60 2.34 6.68
CA TYR A 176 -4.56 2.93 5.84
C TYR A 176 -4.97 3.05 4.37
N TRP A 177 -5.54 1.99 3.79
CA TRP A 177 -5.97 2.01 2.39
C TRP A 177 -7.20 2.87 2.16
N LEU A 178 -8.07 3.03 3.16
CA LEU A 178 -9.14 4.04 3.11
C LEU A 178 -8.59 5.46 3.21
N HIS A 179 -7.55 5.70 4.02
CA HIS A 179 -6.88 7.00 4.12
C HIS A 179 -6.34 7.46 2.75
N ALA A 180 -5.92 6.53 1.91
CA ALA A 180 -5.40 6.85 0.59
C ALA A 180 -6.43 7.56 -0.31
N LEU A 181 -7.75 7.42 -0.06
CA LEU A 181 -8.81 8.07 -0.82
C LEU A 181 -8.85 9.60 -0.62
N PRO A 182 -9.03 10.15 0.59
CA PRO A 182 -8.94 11.59 0.82
C PRO A 182 -7.53 12.13 0.53
N GLU A 183 -6.49 11.31 0.66
CA GLU A 183 -5.12 11.72 0.32
C GLU A 183 -4.95 12.05 -1.17
N LEU A 184 -5.71 11.41 -2.08
CA LEU A 184 -5.75 11.82 -3.50
C LEU A 184 -6.15 13.29 -3.67
N TYR A 185 -7.06 13.75 -2.82
CA TYR A 185 -7.53 15.13 -2.81
C TYR A 185 -6.51 16.05 -2.13
N PHE A 186 -5.98 15.68 -0.96
CA PHE A 186 -4.99 16.48 -0.23
C PHE A 186 -3.69 16.69 -1.04
N GLN A 187 -3.25 15.67 -1.80
CA GLN A 187 -2.05 15.78 -2.66
C GLN A 187 -2.29 16.50 -3.99
N LYS A 188 -3.54 16.88 -4.30
CA LYS A 188 -3.93 17.42 -5.61
C LYS A 188 -3.47 16.50 -6.76
N THR A 189 -3.73 15.19 -6.62
CA THR A 189 -3.38 14.20 -7.64
C THR A 189 -3.97 14.62 -8.99
N LYS A 190 -3.15 14.51 -10.04
CA LYS A 190 -3.61 14.84 -11.39
C LYS A 190 -4.79 13.96 -11.79
N LYS A 191 -5.80 14.54 -12.45
CA LYS A 191 -7.02 13.83 -12.88
C LYS A 191 -6.73 12.57 -13.71
N GLU A 192 -5.68 12.59 -14.53
CA GLU A 192 -5.23 11.46 -15.35
C GLU A 192 -4.66 10.28 -14.54
N ASP A 193 -4.14 10.54 -13.34
CA ASP A 193 -3.53 9.54 -12.47
C ASP A 193 -4.54 8.94 -11.46
N ILE A 194 -5.66 9.63 -11.19
CA ILE A 194 -6.70 9.21 -10.23
C ILE A 194 -7.26 7.80 -10.54
N PRO A 195 -7.71 7.46 -11.76
CA PRO A 195 -8.31 6.15 -12.03
C PRO A 195 -7.33 5.00 -11.75
N ARG A 196 -6.04 5.22 -12.05
CA ARG A 196 -5.00 4.23 -11.77
C ARG A 196 -4.82 4.04 -10.26
N GLN A 197 -4.69 5.14 -9.50
CA GLN A 197 -4.50 5.06 -8.05
C GLN A 197 -5.72 4.45 -7.35
N LEU A 198 -6.93 4.82 -7.78
CA LEU A 198 -8.17 4.24 -7.27
C LEU A 198 -8.24 2.73 -7.50
N ALA A 199 -7.83 2.25 -8.68
CA ALA A 199 -7.78 0.81 -8.95
C ALA A 199 -6.87 0.07 -7.97
N TYR A 200 -5.68 0.62 -7.64
CA TYR A 200 -4.79 0.01 -6.64
C TYR A 200 -5.40 0.03 -5.24
N ILE A 201 -5.98 1.17 -4.81
CA ILE A 201 -6.64 1.29 -3.51
C ILE A 201 -7.76 0.26 -3.37
N LEU A 202 -8.62 0.13 -4.39
CA LEU A 202 -9.71 -0.84 -4.41
C LEU A 202 -9.20 -2.28 -4.37
N LEU A 203 -8.12 -2.61 -5.07
CA LEU A 203 -7.53 -3.95 -5.02
C LEU A 203 -7.11 -4.31 -3.58
N TYR A 204 -6.44 -3.41 -2.86
CA TYR A 204 -6.10 -3.66 -1.46
C TYR A 204 -7.35 -3.82 -0.59
N LEU A 205 -8.29 -2.88 -0.67
CA LEU A 205 -9.51 -2.93 0.14
C LEU A 205 -10.30 -4.21 -0.08
N VAL A 206 -10.49 -4.63 -1.34
CA VAL A 206 -11.23 -5.86 -1.67
C VAL A 206 -10.53 -7.11 -1.14
N HIS A 207 -9.20 -7.23 -1.29
CA HIS A 207 -8.49 -8.43 -0.82
C HIS A 207 -8.40 -8.48 0.70
N ILE A 208 -8.14 -7.35 1.36
CA ILE A 208 -8.05 -7.27 2.82
C ILE A 208 -9.44 -7.51 3.45
N ALA A 209 -10.48 -6.82 2.96
CA ALA A 209 -11.84 -7.01 3.47
C ALA A 209 -12.40 -8.39 3.15
N GLY A 210 -12.11 -8.92 1.95
CA GLY A 210 -12.49 -10.28 1.56
C GLY A 210 -11.89 -11.33 2.48
N ALA A 211 -10.58 -11.24 2.77
CA ALA A 211 -9.94 -12.14 3.72
C ALA A 211 -10.54 -12.03 5.13
N TYR A 212 -10.85 -10.80 5.56
CA TYR A 212 -11.40 -10.50 6.87
C TYR A 212 -12.83 -11.02 7.08
N ILE A 213 -13.72 -10.78 6.12
CA ILE A 213 -15.16 -11.11 6.20
C ILE A 213 -15.41 -12.59 5.93
N LEU A 214 -14.60 -13.24 5.08
CA LEU A 214 -14.77 -14.66 4.74
C LEU A 214 -14.05 -15.61 5.71
N ASN A 215 -13.53 -15.10 6.83
CA ASN A 215 -12.72 -15.86 7.80
C ASN A 215 -11.48 -16.53 7.18
N LEU A 216 -10.92 -15.95 6.12
CA LEU A 216 -9.67 -16.40 5.47
C LEU A 216 -8.46 -15.65 6.06
N ASN A 217 -8.53 -15.29 7.35
CA ASN A 217 -7.61 -14.38 8.02
C ASN A 217 -6.15 -14.87 7.98
N ARG A 218 -5.93 -16.18 8.14
CA ARG A 218 -4.59 -16.80 8.11
C ARG A 218 -3.96 -16.70 6.73
N LEU A 219 -4.67 -17.15 5.68
CA LEU A 219 -4.19 -17.01 4.29
C LEU A 219 -3.97 -15.54 3.94
N GLY A 220 -4.94 -14.68 4.22
CA GLY A 220 -4.85 -13.25 3.92
C GLY A 220 -3.62 -12.60 4.53
N LEU A 221 -3.26 -12.94 5.77
CA LEU A 221 -2.08 -12.40 6.45
C LEU A 221 -0.79 -12.83 5.74
N VAL A 222 -0.66 -14.12 5.43
CA VAL A 222 0.51 -14.65 4.71
C VAL A 222 0.66 -13.97 3.35
N LEU A 223 -0.43 -13.84 2.59
CA LEU A 223 -0.41 -13.21 1.27
C LEU A 223 -0.07 -11.71 1.35
N LEU A 224 -0.60 -11.00 2.35
CA LEU A 224 -0.29 -9.58 2.58
C LEU A 224 1.17 -9.37 2.95
N VAL A 225 1.72 -10.17 3.86
CA VAL A 225 3.13 -10.07 4.27
C VAL A 225 4.06 -10.31 3.08
N LEU A 226 3.80 -11.36 2.30
CA LEU A 226 4.57 -11.67 1.09
C LEU A 226 4.49 -10.52 0.07
N HIS A 227 3.28 -9.97 -0.13
CA HIS A 227 3.07 -8.88 -1.05
C HIS A 227 3.77 -7.59 -0.59
N TYR A 228 3.62 -7.20 0.67
CA TYR A 228 4.24 -6.00 1.23
C TYR A 228 5.76 -6.08 1.25
N PHE A 229 6.35 -7.26 1.45
CA PHE A 229 7.80 -7.43 1.34
C PHE A 229 8.31 -7.10 -0.07
N VAL A 230 7.64 -7.62 -1.10
CA VAL A 230 8.01 -7.37 -2.50
C VAL A 230 7.85 -5.87 -2.86
N GLU A 231 6.75 -5.24 -2.45
CA GLU A 231 6.51 -3.81 -2.70
C GLU A 231 7.50 -2.92 -1.92
N LEU A 232 7.84 -3.29 -0.68
CA LEU A 232 8.87 -2.60 0.11
C LEU A 232 10.20 -2.56 -0.65
N LEU A 233 10.65 -3.69 -1.20
CA LEU A 233 11.90 -3.77 -1.96
C LEU A 233 11.87 -2.86 -3.19
N PHE A 234 10.74 -2.77 -3.90
CA PHE A 234 10.59 -1.84 -5.01
C PHE A 234 10.80 -0.39 -4.57
N HIS A 235 10.05 0.02 -3.54
CA HIS A 235 10.05 1.42 -3.10
C HIS A 235 11.38 1.82 -2.46
N VAL A 236 12.01 0.95 -1.67
CA VAL A 236 13.35 1.18 -1.12
C VAL A 236 14.39 1.27 -2.24
N SER A 237 14.33 0.37 -3.23
CA SER A 237 15.23 0.42 -4.40
C SER A 237 15.07 1.73 -5.17
N ARG A 238 13.84 2.22 -5.32
CA ARG A 238 13.53 3.48 -5.99
C ARG A 238 14.05 4.70 -5.22
N LEU A 239 13.94 4.71 -3.88
CA LEU A 239 14.51 5.75 -3.03
C LEU A 239 16.05 5.78 -3.11
N ILE A 240 16.69 4.60 -3.06
CA ILE A 240 18.15 4.47 -3.19
C ILE A 240 18.61 4.97 -4.57
N TYR A 241 17.89 4.58 -5.63
CA TYR A 241 18.18 5.02 -7.00
C TYR A 241 18.07 6.54 -7.16
N PHE A 242 17.07 7.18 -6.53
CA PHE A 242 16.97 8.63 -6.55
C PHE A 242 18.14 9.34 -5.87
N ASN A 243 18.79 8.70 -4.90
CA ASN A 243 19.99 9.22 -4.27
C ASN A 243 21.27 8.91 -5.09
N ASN A 244 21.37 7.72 -5.68
CA ASN A 244 22.52 7.31 -6.48
C ASN A 244 22.07 6.43 -7.66
N GLU A 245 22.17 6.98 -8.86
CA GLU A 245 21.66 6.35 -10.09
C GLU A 245 22.45 5.09 -10.50
N ASN A 246 23.66 4.92 -9.98
CA ASN A 246 24.50 3.73 -10.22
C ASN A 246 24.01 2.49 -9.44
N ARG A 247 23.13 2.65 -8.43
CA ARG A 247 22.65 1.56 -7.59
C ARG A 247 21.41 0.87 -8.17
N GLN A 248 21.60 0.16 -9.29
CA GLN A 248 20.52 -0.59 -9.98
C GLN A 248 20.24 -1.97 -9.39
N MET A 249 21.15 -2.51 -8.56
CA MET A 249 21.09 -3.88 -8.05
C MET A 249 19.77 -4.20 -7.32
N GLY A 250 19.23 -3.22 -6.58
CA GLY A 250 17.95 -3.36 -5.88
C GLY A 250 16.77 -3.66 -6.82
N PHE A 251 16.73 -3.03 -8.00
CA PHE A 251 15.68 -3.31 -8.98
C PHE A 251 15.80 -4.71 -9.60
N THR A 252 17.02 -5.24 -9.73
CA THR A 252 17.22 -6.62 -10.20
C THR A 252 16.74 -7.62 -9.15
N MET A 253 17.13 -7.42 -7.88
CA MET A 253 16.65 -8.26 -6.77
C MET A 253 15.13 -8.22 -6.65
N TRP A 254 14.54 -7.01 -6.70
CA TRP A 254 13.10 -6.84 -6.71
C TRP A 254 12.45 -7.57 -7.89
N ALA A 255 12.99 -7.49 -9.10
CA ALA A 255 12.38 -8.14 -10.26
C ALA A 255 12.31 -9.67 -10.11
N VAL A 256 13.36 -10.30 -9.56
CA VAL A 256 13.37 -11.74 -9.27
C VAL A 256 12.36 -12.08 -8.18
N LEU A 257 12.41 -11.35 -7.05
CA LEU A 257 11.52 -11.59 -5.91
C LEU A 257 10.06 -11.27 -6.22
N PHE A 258 9.80 -10.35 -7.14
CA PHE A 258 8.47 -10.05 -7.63
C PHE A 258 7.86 -11.29 -8.29
N VAL A 259 8.55 -11.89 -9.26
CA VAL A 259 8.05 -13.11 -9.94
C VAL A 259 7.87 -14.25 -8.94
N LEU A 260 8.84 -14.49 -8.07
CA LEU A 260 8.74 -15.52 -7.02
C LEU A 260 7.56 -15.27 -6.07
N GLY A 261 7.36 -14.02 -5.65
CA GLY A 261 6.26 -13.65 -4.77
C GLY A 261 4.88 -13.86 -5.43
N ARG A 262 4.73 -13.61 -6.74
CA ARG A 262 3.48 -13.90 -7.46
C ARG A 262 3.25 -15.41 -7.58
N LEU A 263 4.28 -16.18 -7.91
CA LEU A 263 4.19 -17.64 -7.98
C LEU A 263 3.79 -18.24 -6.64
N LEU A 264 4.44 -17.82 -5.55
CA LEU A 264 4.12 -18.29 -4.20
C LEU A 264 2.70 -17.88 -3.77
N THR A 265 2.27 -16.66 -4.12
CA THR A 265 0.88 -16.22 -3.87
C THR A 265 -0.13 -17.14 -4.56
N LEU A 266 0.08 -17.46 -5.84
CA LEU A 266 -0.80 -18.36 -6.59
C LEU A 266 -0.78 -19.78 -6.03
N SER A 267 0.41 -20.33 -5.77
CA SER A 267 0.57 -21.67 -5.24
C SER A 267 -0.13 -21.85 -3.89
N LEU A 268 0.07 -20.91 -2.95
CA LEU A 268 -0.58 -20.96 -1.64
C LEU A 268 -2.11 -20.81 -1.74
N SER A 269 -2.59 -19.92 -2.62
CA SER A 269 -4.02 -19.70 -2.82
C SER A 269 -4.70 -20.94 -3.41
N VAL A 270 -4.09 -21.56 -4.43
CA VAL A 270 -4.60 -22.80 -5.04
C VAL A 270 -4.51 -23.96 -4.06
N LEU A 271 -3.42 -24.10 -3.31
CA LEU A 271 -3.26 -25.15 -2.31
C LEU A 271 -4.34 -25.04 -1.22
N MET A 272 -4.52 -23.85 -0.63
CA MET A 272 -5.48 -23.64 0.44
C MET A 272 -6.92 -23.70 -0.06
N VAL A 273 -7.29 -22.86 -1.02
CA VAL A 273 -8.69 -22.69 -1.43
C VAL A 273 -9.11 -23.75 -2.43
N GLY A 274 -8.23 -24.11 -3.36
CA GLY A 274 -8.50 -25.06 -4.44
C GLY A 274 -8.44 -26.52 -4.00
N PHE A 275 -7.56 -26.87 -3.06
CA PHE A 275 -7.41 -28.24 -2.56
C PHE A 275 -7.81 -28.39 -1.09
N GLY A 276 -7.28 -27.57 -0.20
CA GLY A 276 -7.53 -27.67 1.25
C GLY A 276 -9.01 -27.54 1.61
N LEU A 277 -9.60 -26.37 1.35
CA LEU A 277 -11.02 -26.13 1.61
C LEU A 277 -11.95 -26.97 0.73
N ALA A 278 -11.53 -27.33 -0.48
CA ALA A 278 -12.33 -28.15 -1.40
C ALA A 278 -12.42 -29.62 -0.97
N ASN A 279 -11.48 -30.10 -0.16
CA ASN A 279 -11.48 -31.47 0.40
C ASN A 279 -11.84 -31.52 1.89
N ALA A 280 -12.11 -30.37 2.51
CA ALA A 280 -12.56 -30.32 3.90
C ALA A 280 -13.95 -30.95 4.05
N GLU A 281 -14.22 -31.59 5.19
CA GLU A 281 -15.51 -32.26 5.46
C GLU A 281 -16.66 -31.25 5.62
N ASN A 282 -16.36 -30.05 6.11
CA ASN A 282 -17.33 -29.02 6.45
C ASN A 282 -17.68 -28.07 5.29
N GLN A 283 -17.88 -28.62 4.09
CA GLN A 283 -18.37 -27.83 2.95
C GLN A 283 -19.81 -27.39 3.20
N GLY A 284 -20.07 -26.11 3.01
CA GLY A 284 -21.38 -25.53 3.26
C GLY A 284 -21.34 -24.02 3.38
N PHE A 285 -22.53 -23.44 3.49
CA PHE A 285 -22.73 -22.03 3.78
C PHE A 285 -23.53 -21.91 5.06
N ASP A 286 -22.93 -21.31 6.08
CA ASP A 286 -23.58 -20.98 7.34
C ASP A 286 -23.07 -19.63 7.83
N TRP A 287 -23.95 -18.63 7.79
CA TRP A 287 -23.65 -17.28 8.23
C TRP A 287 -23.39 -17.20 9.74
N ALA A 288 -24.13 -17.96 10.55
CA ALA A 288 -24.01 -17.91 12.01
C ALA A 288 -22.71 -18.58 12.48
N ALA A 289 -22.31 -19.68 11.85
CA ALA A 289 -21.02 -20.32 12.09
C ALA A 289 -19.84 -19.63 11.41
N GLY A 290 -20.09 -18.65 10.53
CA GLY A 290 -19.05 -17.97 9.74
C GLY A 290 -18.40 -18.85 8.67
N ASN A 291 -19.08 -19.93 8.26
CA ASN A 291 -18.61 -20.86 7.24
C ASN A 291 -19.08 -20.42 5.85
N PHE A 292 -18.11 -20.07 4.99
CA PHE A 292 -18.37 -19.66 3.61
C PHE A 292 -17.80 -20.66 2.59
N ASN A 293 -17.55 -21.91 3.00
CA ASN A 293 -16.89 -22.93 2.19
C ASN A 293 -17.82 -23.58 1.13
N ILE A 294 -18.34 -22.77 0.21
CA ILE A 294 -19.07 -23.24 -0.97
C ILE A 294 -18.26 -23.01 -2.25
N LEU A 295 -18.52 -23.83 -3.28
CA LEU A 295 -17.80 -23.77 -4.56
C LEU A 295 -17.80 -22.34 -5.15
N PHE A 296 -18.93 -21.64 -5.10
CA PHE A 296 -19.04 -20.27 -5.62
C PHE A 296 -18.05 -19.30 -4.96
N VAL A 297 -17.93 -19.34 -3.63
CA VAL A 297 -17.00 -18.49 -2.88
C VAL A 297 -15.57 -18.87 -3.20
N ARG A 298 -15.24 -20.18 -3.21
CA ARG A 298 -13.90 -20.67 -3.55
C ARG A 298 -13.43 -20.20 -4.93
N ILE A 299 -14.28 -20.37 -5.95
CA ILE A 299 -13.98 -19.93 -7.31
C ILE A 299 -13.86 -18.40 -7.38
N THR A 300 -14.72 -17.66 -6.69
CA THR A 300 -14.65 -16.18 -6.66
C THR A 300 -13.34 -15.69 -6.03
N VAL A 301 -12.93 -16.27 -4.90
CA VAL A 301 -11.67 -15.93 -4.23
C VAL A 301 -10.47 -16.26 -5.13
N LEU A 302 -10.43 -17.46 -5.71
CA LEU A 302 -9.36 -17.86 -6.62
C LEU A 302 -9.32 -16.98 -7.87
N ALA A 303 -10.47 -16.66 -8.46
CA ALA A 303 -10.56 -15.77 -9.61
C ALA A 303 -10.07 -14.35 -9.28
N ALA A 304 -10.49 -13.79 -8.15
CA ALA A 304 -10.03 -12.47 -7.70
C ALA A 304 -8.51 -12.42 -7.54
N ILE A 305 -7.92 -13.43 -6.89
CA ILE A 305 -6.47 -13.53 -6.72
C ILE A 305 -5.79 -13.69 -8.09
N CYS A 306 -6.20 -14.67 -8.90
CA CYS A 306 -5.61 -14.94 -10.21
C CYS A 306 -5.67 -13.74 -11.15
N LEU A 307 -6.82 -13.06 -11.25
CA LEU A 307 -6.98 -11.86 -12.08
C LEU A 307 -6.08 -10.73 -11.59
N THR A 308 -5.95 -10.55 -10.28
CA THR A 308 -5.07 -9.53 -9.69
C THR A 308 -3.61 -9.84 -9.93
N GLN A 309 -3.18 -11.10 -9.77
CA GLN A 309 -1.81 -11.53 -10.09
C GLN A 309 -1.52 -11.36 -11.58
N ALA A 310 -2.44 -11.74 -12.47
CA ALA A 310 -2.31 -11.55 -13.91
C ALA A 310 -2.22 -10.07 -14.28
N PHE A 311 -3.07 -9.21 -13.71
CA PHE A 311 -3.01 -7.76 -13.91
C PHE A 311 -1.64 -7.19 -13.52
N MET A 312 -1.11 -7.56 -12.35
CA MET A 312 0.21 -7.12 -11.88
C MET A 312 1.34 -7.65 -12.76
N MET A 313 1.28 -8.92 -13.19
CA MET A 313 2.27 -9.52 -14.09
C MET A 313 2.26 -8.84 -15.47
N LEU A 314 1.09 -8.53 -16.03
CA LEU A 314 0.98 -7.80 -17.29
C LEU A 314 1.62 -6.41 -17.19
N LYS A 315 1.42 -5.71 -16.06
CA LYS A 315 2.08 -4.41 -15.79
C LYS A 315 3.60 -4.58 -15.70
N PHE A 316 4.07 -5.59 -14.98
CA PHE A 316 5.49 -5.90 -14.83
C PHE A 316 6.15 -6.23 -16.17
N ILE A 317 5.55 -7.11 -16.97
CA ILE A 317 6.06 -7.48 -18.30
C ILE A 317 6.13 -6.25 -19.21
N LYS A 318 5.06 -5.44 -19.25
CA LYS A 318 5.07 -4.18 -20.04
C LYS A 318 6.20 -3.25 -19.59
N PHE A 319 6.44 -3.14 -18.29
CA PHE A 319 7.54 -2.36 -17.74
C PHE A 319 8.91 -2.91 -18.15
N GLN A 320 9.15 -4.22 -18.02
CA GLN A 320 10.43 -4.85 -18.40
C GLN A 320 10.69 -4.79 -19.90
N LEU A 321 9.67 -5.03 -20.74
CA LEU A 321 9.78 -4.90 -22.21
C LEU A 321 10.11 -3.47 -22.63
N ARG A 322 9.56 -2.47 -21.94
CA ARG A 322 9.91 -1.07 -22.20
C ARG A 322 11.36 -0.80 -21.84
N ARG A 323 11.80 -1.23 -20.66
CA ARG A 323 13.18 -1.10 -20.20
C ARG A 323 14.18 -1.77 -21.16
N TRP A 324 13.86 -2.97 -21.65
CA TRP A 324 14.70 -3.67 -22.61
C TRP A 324 14.80 -2.90 -23.93
N ARG A 325 13.68 -2.40 -24.48
CA ARG A 325 13.69 -1.57 -25.69
C ARG A 325 14.56 -0.32 -25.53
N GLU A 326 14.42 0.40 -24.42
CA GLU A 326 15.22 1.59 -24.11
C GLU A 326 16.72 1.26 -24.02
N HIS A 327 17.09 0.13 -23.40
CA HIS A 327 18.49 -0.32 -23.35
C HIS A 327 19.03 -0.74 -24.72
N ALA A 328 18.23 -1.42 -25.54
CA ALA A 328 18.61 -1.82 -26.89
C ALA A 328 18.84 -0.60 -27.80
N GLU A 329 17.96 0.41 -27.74
CA GLU A 329 18.11 1.68 -28.44
C GLU A 329 19.37 2.43 -27.98
N ALA A 330 19.64 2.47 -26.67
CA ALA A 330 20.84 3.11 -26.13
C ALA A 330 22.13 2.39 -26.59
N GLN A 331 22.11 1.06 -26.71
CA GLN A 331 23.24 0.29 -27.24
C GLN A 331 23.42 0.50 -28.75
N ASN A 332 22.33 0.57 -29.51
CA ASN A 332 22.37 0.83 -30.94
C ASN A 332 22.89 2.25 -31.27
N LEU A 333 22.52 3.26 -30.47
CA LEU A 333 23.05 4.62 -30.59
C LEU A 333 24.56 4.69 -30.30
N LYS A 334 25.08 3.89 -29.37
CA LYS A 334 26.52 3.79 -29.07
C LYS A 334 27.33 3.07 -30.15
N LYS A 335 26.68 2.22 -30.97
CA LYS A 335 27.33 1.45 -32.06
C LYS A 335 27.36 2.18 -33.40
N LYS A 336 26.69 3.33 -33.57
CA LYS A 336 26.82 4.14 -34.79
C LYS A 336 28.20 4.83 -34.83
N PRO A 337 28.98 4.70 -35.91
CA PRO A 337 30.29 5.34 -36.00
C PRO A 337 30.16 6.87 -35.98
N VAL A 338 31.00 7.52 -35.19
CA VAL A 338 31.13 8.97 -35.13
C VAL A 338 31.68 9.45 -36.48
N ILE A 339 30.83 10.03 -37.32
CA ILE A 339 31.30 10.82 -38.46
C ILE A 339 31.87 12.12 -37.89
N ASN A 340 33.19 12.22 -37.88
CA ASN A 340 33.92 13.44 -37.51
C ASN A 340 33.54 14.60 -38.44
N LYS A 341 32.79 15.57 -37.91
CA LYS A 341 32.82 16.97 -38.36
C LYS A 341 33.01 17.86 -37.15
N GLY A 342 33.99 18.76 -37.28
CA GLY A 342 34.74 19.34 -36.18
C GLY A 342 34.10 20.51 -35.43
N LYS A 343 34.76 20.78 -34.30
CA LYS A 343 34.83 22.02 -33.48
C LYS A 343 33.64 22.40 -32.57
N SER A 344 33.93 22.25 -31.27
CA SER A 344 33.78 23.20 -30.16
C SER A 344 32.38 23.59 -29.65
N LYS A 345 31.98 23.06 -28.48
CA LYS A 345 31.90 23.83 -27.20
C LYS A 345 31.32 22.98 -26.06
N LYS A 346 32.05 22.99 -24.94
CA LYS A 346 31.59 23.01 -23.53
C LYS A 346 30.29 22.28 -23.19
N ASP A 347 30.48 21.07 -22.67
CA ASP A 347 29.86 20.53 -21.45
C ASP A 347 28.46 21.03 -21.08
N LYS A 348 27.45 20.23 -21.43
CA LYS A 348 26.20 20.10 -20.67
C LYS A 348 25.77 18.64 -20.74
N GLY A 349 26.11 17.88 -19.70
CA GLY A 349 25.45 16.62 -19.36
C GLY A 349 23.94 16.85 -19.24
N LYS A 350 23.22 16.68 -20.34
CA LYS A 350 21.77 16.80 -20.41
C LYS A 350 21.18 15.47 -20.84
N SER A 351 20.54 14.84 -19.84
CA SER A 351 19.21 14.25 -19.98
C SER A 351 19.10 12.96 -20.81
N PHE A 352 19.68 11.87 -20.29
CA PHE A 352 19.21 10.51 -20.62
C PHE A 352 18.35 9.89 -19.50
N VAL A 353 18.21 10.58 -18.36
CA VAL A 353 17.63 10.04 -17.12
C VAL A 353 16.14 10.38 -16.94
N VAL A 354 15.62 11.35 -17.69
CA VAL A 354 14.22 11.82 -17.53
C VAL A 354 13.18 10.76 -17.96
N TYR A 355 13.55 9.76 -18.77
CA TYR A 355 12.62 8.74 -19.28
C TYR A 355 12.34 7.57 -18.32
N PHE A 356 13.27 7.26 -17.40
CA PHE A 356 13.04 6.24 -16.35
C PHE A 356 11.85 6.60 -15.45
N ILE A 357 11.56 7.89 -15.35
CA ILE A 357 10.57 8.42 -14.42
C ILE A 357 9.16 8.37 -15.01
N ASN A 358 8.97 8.41 -16.33
CA ASN A 358 7.64 8.32 -16.97
C ASN A 358 7.09 6.87 -17.05
N GLY A 359 7.71 5.94 -16.32
CA GLY A 359 7.40 4.49 -16.25
C GLY A 359 5.99 4.10 -15.84
N VAL A 360 5.43 4.82 -14.88
CA VAL A 360 4.16 4.46 -14.23
C VAL A 360 2.99 5.32 -14.75
N ASN A 361 3.30 6.45 -15.41
CA ASN A 361 2.32 7.44 -15.87
C ASN A 361 2.49 7.62 -17.39
N ALA A 362 1.77 6.83 -18.18
CA ALA A 362 1.61 7.09 -19.60
C ALA A 362 0.44 8.05 -19.78
N HIS A 363 0.69 9.36 -19.73
CA HIS A 363 -0.10 10.35 -20.48
C HIS A 363 0.53 11.75 -20.64
N ASP A 364 1.85 11.92 -20.47
CA ASP A 364 2.51 13.18 -20.82
C ASP A 364 3.57 12.96 -21.90
N SER A 365 3.16 13.09 -23.16
CA SER A 365 4.07 13.33 -24.29
C SER A 365 4.19 14.85 -24.49
N PRO A 366 5.38 15.47 -24.39
CA PRO A 366 5.54 16.83 -24.84
C PRO A 366 5.57 16.85 -26.38
N ARG A 367 4.48 17.36 -26.94
CA ARG A 367 4.30 17.77 -28.35
C ARG A 367 5.62 18.38 -28.89
N ALA A 368 6.15 17.77 -29.94
CA ALA A 368 7.36 18.23 -30.62
C ALA A 368 7.20 19.71 -31.00
N LYS A 369 8.12 20.55 -30.54
CA LYS A 369 8.27 21.90 -31.09
C LYS A 369 8.67 21.74 -32.56
N LYS A 370 7.80 22.20 -33.46
CA LYS A 370 8.18 22.49 -34.85
C LYS A 370 9.40 23.42 -34.81
N GLU A 371 10.53 22.96 -35.33
CA GLU A 371 11.59 23.86 -35.77
C GLU A 371 10.99 24.78 -36.84
N LYS A 372 11.12 26.09 -36.63
CA LYS A 372 10.94 27.05 -37.71
C LYS A 372 12.14 26.87 -38.64
N SER A 373 11.88 26.40 -39.86
CA SER A 373 12.76 26.66 -40.98
C SER A 373 12.84 28.17 -41.20
N SER A 374 14.03 28.60 -41.66
CA SER A 374 14.48 29.96 -41.98
C SER A 374 13.42 30.92 -42.49
#